data_AF-Q8GDY5-F1
#
_entry.id   AF-Q8GDY5-F1
#
_cell.length_a   1.000
_cell.length_b   1.000
_cell.length_c   1.000
_cell.angle_alpha   90.00
_cell.angle_beta   90.00
_cell.angle_gamma   90.00
#
_symmetry.space_group_name_H-M   'P 1'
#
loop_
_entity.id
_entity.type
_entity.pdbx_description
1 polymer ?
#
loop_
_entity_poly.entity_id
_entity_poly.type
_entity_poly.pdbx_seq_one_letter_code
_entity_poly.pdbx_strand_id
1 'polypeptide(L)'
;MVRECPGGPGRPGGGRPIPKSAIPKPPETTEVPKKDGRQRHANNKLQPKEHDHRYEDRPGAKLVHPRQGKGKKGHRYTEHEGPKHILIDEAVTVLELSQAMGKTVTDIIKKLMQLGVMATINQEIDADTASILAADWGITVDVKKNITAEGILAEEPEETEEELIHRPPVVTVMGHVDHGKTSLLDAIREANVTASEAGGITQHIGAYQVEIEGKKITFLDTPGHEAFTAMRARGAQVTDIAILVVAADDGVMPQTVEAINHAKAAGVPIVVAINKIDKPDATPDRVKQELTEHGLVVEEWGGDTIAVPVSAKARQNIDQLLEMVLLVAEVQDLKANPDREARGTVIEAELDKGRGPVATVLVQKGTLNIGDVIVAGYSVGKVRAMIDDKGRRVKKADPSTPVEVLGLSDVPQAGDTFAVVTDEKLAKQVISERVNKRKEEEQRRTSKVSLG
;
A
#
# COMPACT_ATOMS: atom_id res chain seq x y z
N MET A 1 -52.90 58.51 -54.50
CA MET A 1 -53.95 57.81 -55.26
C MET A 1 -53.59 56.33 -55.32
N VAL A 2 -54.49 55.46 -54.82
CA VAL A 2 -54.77 54.07 -55.26
C VAL A 2 -53.56 53.10 -55.24
N ARG A 3 -53.31 52.23 -54.24
CA ARG A 3 -54.02 51.02 -53.75
C ARG A 3 -54.62 50.12 -54.85
N GLU A 4 -54.04 48.93 -55.09
CA GLU A 4 -54.75 47.63 -54.97
C GLU A 4 -53.80 46.40 -55.06
N CYS A 5 -54.19 45.36 -54.32
CA CYS A 5 -53.48 44.11 -53.95
C CYS A 5 -53.75 42.97 -54.99
N PRO A 6 -53.56 41.64 -54.74
CA PRO A 6 -52.92 40.87 -53.64
C PRO A 6 -52.04 39.67 -54.12
N GLY A 7 -51.27 39.05 -53.21
CA GLY A 7 -50.60 37.75 -53.45
C GLY A 7 -49.99 37.19 -52.17
N GLY A 8 -50.42 35.99 -51.77
CA GLY A 8 -50.33 35.46 -50.40
C GLY A 8 -48.95 35.00 -49.91
N PRO A 9 -48.81 34.69 -48.60
CA PRO A 9 -47.56 34.20 -48.03
C PRO A 9 -47.38 32.70 -48.30
N GLY A 10 -46.23 32.37 -48.90
CA GLY A 10 -45.77 31.00 -49.15
C GLY A 10 -45.40 30.25 -47.86
N ARG A 11 -45.78 28.97 -47.82
CA ARG A 11 -45.37 27.98 -46.82
C ARG A 11 -43.86 27.70 -46.88
N PRO A 12 -43.15 27.56 -45.75
CA PRO A 12 -41.94 26.76 -45.66
C PRO A 12 -42.26 25.28 -45.48
N GLY A 13 -41.41 24.43 -46.06
CA GLY A 13 -41.51 22.98 -46.15
C GLY A 13 -41.53 22.23 -44.83
N GLY A 14 -41.97 20.97 -44.92
CA GLY A 14 -42.26 20.07 -43.82
C GLY A 14 -41.08 19.75 -42.92
N GLY A 15 -41.35 19.80 -41.61
CA GLY A 15 -40.56 19.14 -40.59
C GLY A 15 -40.71 17.61 -40.69
N ARG A 16 -39.57 16.92 -40.66
CA ARG A 16 -39.49 15.48 -40.37
C ARG A 16 -39.55 15.25 -38.85
N PRO A 17 -40.32 14.28 -38.35
CA PRO A 17 -40.35 13.96 -36.92
C PRO A 17 -39.11 13.20 -36.45
N ILE A 18 -38.70 13.50 -35.22
CA ILE A 18 -37.66 12.85 -34.41
C ILE A 18 -38.18 11.48 -33.93
N PRO A 19 -37.43 10.37 -34.04
CA PRO A 19 -37.82 9.12 -33.40
C PRO A 19 -37.46 9.13 -31.90
N LYS A 20 -38.47 8.90 -31.05
CA LYS A 20 -38.32 8.71 -29.60
C LYS A 20 -37.73 7.32 -29.29
N SER A 21 -36.77 7.31 -28.38
CA SER A 21 -36.15 6.15 -27.74
C SER A 21 -37.18 5.25 -27.05
N ALA A 22 -37.18 3.96 -27.40
CA ALA A 22 -37.95 2.92 -26.73
C ALA A 22 -37.15 2.32 -25.56
N ILE A 23 -37.83 2.20 -24.42
CA ILE A 23 -37.37 1.55 -23.19
C ILE A 23 -37.34 0.02 -23.42
N PRO A 24 -36.27 -0.72 -23.08
CA PRO A 24 -36.27 -2.19 -23.18
C PRO A 24 -37.05 -2.83 -22.02
N LYS A 25 -37.98 -3.73 -22.36
CA LYS A 25 -38.68 -4.64 -21.43
C LYS A 25 -37.82 -5.88 -21.11
N PRO A 26 -37.97 -6.50 -19.93
CA PRO A 26 -37.26 -7.73 -19.55
C PRO A 26 -37.80 -8.96 -20.31
N PRO A 27 -36.95 -9.96 -20.62
CA PRO A 27 -37.41 -11.17 -21.30
C PRO A 27 -38.16 -12.13 -20.37
N GLU A 28 -39.24 -12.67 -20.93
CA GLU A 28 -40.12 -13.71 -20.39
C GLU A 28 -39.40 -15.05 -20.15
N THR A 29 -39.84 -15.70 -19.08
CA THR A 29 -39.51 -17.08 -18.69
C THR A 29 -39.93 -18.08 -19.77
N THR A 30 -38.98 -18.86 -20.26
CA THR A 30 -39.24 -20.02 -21.11
C THR A 30 -39.38 -21.27 -20.24
N GLU A 31 -40.60 -21.81 -20.17
CA GLU A 31 -40.91 -23.14 -19.67
C GLU A 31 -40.52 -24.22 -20.70
N VAL A 32 -39.88 -25.30 -20.24
CA VAL A 32 -39.79 -26.61 -20.91
C VAL A 32 -39.80 -27.71 -19.82
N PRO A 33 -40.23 -28.95 -20.09
CA PRO A 33 -41.47 -29.49 -19.55
C PRO A 33 -41.27 -30.67 -18.57
N LYS A 34 -42.26 -30.87 -17.69
CA LYS A 34 -42.39 -32.09 -16.86
C LYS A 34 -42.79 -33.29 -17.71
N LYS A 35 -42.09 -34.42 -17.56
CA LYS A 35 -42.60 -35.76 -17.87
C LYS A 35 -42.46 -36.66 -16.65
N ASP A 36 -43.62 -37.09 -16.16
CA ASP A 36 -43.80 -38.24 -15.27
C ASP A 36 -43.45 -39.55 -15.98
N GLY A 37 -42.91 -40.50 -15.21
CA GLY A 37 -42.62 -41.85 -15.70
C GLY A 37 -41.99 -42.74 -14.63
N ARG A 38 -42.85 -43.33 -13.78
CA ARG A 38 -42.53 -44.32 -12.75
C ARG A 38 -41.85 -45.60 -13.32
N GLN A 39 -41.00 -46.18 -12.45
CA GLN A 39 -40.90 -47.61 -12.07
C GLN A 39 -39.84 -48.54 -12.71
N ARG A 40 -38.83 -48.92 -11.88
CA ARG A 40 -38.56 -50.26 -11.28
C ARG A 40 -37.08 -50.75 -11.31
N HIS A 41 -36.57 -50.92 -10.09
CA HIS A 41 -35.68 -51.97 -9.53
C HIS A 41 -34.35 -52.36 -10.22
N ALA A 42 -33.24 -52.31 -9.46
CA ALA A 42 -32.73 -53.48 -8.71
C ALA A 42 -31.59 -53.12 -7.74
N ASN A 43 -31.53 -53.90 -6.66
CA ASN A 43 -30.64 -53.89 -5.50
C ASN A 43 -29.14 -53.84 -5.79
N ASN A 44 -28.37 -53.17 -4.92
CA ASN A 44 -27.33 -53.88 -4.15
C ASN A 44 -26.98 -53.16 -2.84
N LYS A 45 -27.35 -53.75 -1.70
CA LYS A 45 -26.85 -53.44 -0.36
C LYS A 45 -25.77 -54.46 -0.02
N LEU A 46 -24.58 -54.02 0.36
CA LEU A 46 -23.58 -54.85 1.04
C LEU A 46 -23.16 -54.16 2.34
N GLN A 47 -23.12 -55.00 3.38
CA GLN A 47 -23.13 -54.71 4.81
C GLN A 47 -21.72 -54.39 5.36
N PRO A 48 -21.61 -53.76 6.55
CA PRO A 48 -20.35 -53.67 7.30
C PRO A 48 -20.09 -54.98 8.06
N LYS A 49 -18.85 -55.49 8.01
CA LYS A 49 -18.40 -56.69 8.72
C LYS A 49 -17.99 -56.38 10.16
N GLU A 50 -18.62 -57.07 11.10
CA GLU A 50 -18.14 -57.30 12.47
C GLU A 50 -16.99 -58.34 12.47
N HIS A 51 -16.05 -58.20 13.41
CA HIS A 51 -15.12 -59.26 13.78
C HIS A 51 -15.12 -59.44 15.30
N ASP A 52 -15.71 -60.56 15.73
CA ASP A 52 -15.71 -61.12 17.08
C ASP A 52 -14.47 -62.02 17.23
N HIS A 53 -13.66 -61.80 18.26
CA HIS A 53 -12.72 -62.79 18.78
C HIS A 53 -12.95 -62.95 20.28
N ARG A 54 -13.62 -64.05 20.60
CA ARG A 54 -13.76 -64.64 21.92
C ARG A 54 -12.40 -65.06 22.48
N TYR A 55 -12.22 -64.84 23.77
CA TYR A 55 -11.37 -65.69 24.60
C TYR A 55 -12.11 -66.05 25.88
N GLU A 56 -11.94 -67.30 26.27
CA GLU A 56 -12.74 -68.06 27.22
C GLU A 56 -12.50 -67.71 28.69
N ASP A 57 -13.40 -68.30 29.46
CA ASP A 57 -13.82 -68.07 30.83
C ASP A 57 -12.97 -68.81 31.90
N ARG A 58 -13.14 -68.40 33.18
CA ARG A 58 -12.96 -69.16 34.47
C ARG A 58 -11.65 -69.04 35.32
N PRO A 59 -11.70 -69.27 36.68
CA PRO A 59 -12.20 -68.30 37.68
C PRO A 59 -11.42 -68.27 39.04
N GLY A 60 -11.57 -67.18 39.81
CA GLY A 60 -11.70 -67.17 41.29
C GLY A 60 -10.56 -67.61 42.23
N ALA A 61 -10.08 -66.68 43.07
CA ALA A 61 -9.88 -66.90 44.51
C ALA A 61 -9.67 -65.58 45.28
N LYS A 62 -10.55 -65.30 46.24
CA LYS A 62 -10.33 -64.36 47.36
C LYS A 62 -9.46 -65.05 48.42
N LEU A 63 -8.69 -64.28 49.21
CA LEU A 63 -8.54 -64.36 50.69
C LEU A 63 -7.31 -63.49 51.10
N VAL A 64 -7.53 -62.36 51.79
CA VAL A 64 -7.34 -62.12 53.25
C VAL A 64 -5.93 -61.62 53.63
N HIS A 65 -5.93 -60.46 54.32
CA HIS A 65 -4.78 -59.78 54.92
C HIS A 65 -4.12 -60.61 56.05
N PRO A 66 -2.85 -60.34 56.38
CA PRO A 66 -2.62 -59.57 57.61
C PRO A 66 -1.54 -58.47 57.51
N ARG A 67 -1.77 -57.41 58.29
CA ARG A 67 -0.82 -56.33 58.62
C ARG A 67 0.44 -56.87 59.31
N GLN A 68 1.61 -56.31 58.98
CA GLN A 68 2.52 -55.68 59.96
C GLN A 68 3.78 -55.07 59.29
N GLY A 69 4.08 -53.82 59.63
CA GLY A 69 5.42 -53.47 60.13
C GLY A 69 6.49 -52.94 59.17
N LYS A 70 6.56 -51.60 59.09
CA LYS A 70 7.77 -50.74 59.07
C LYS A 70 8.79 -50.84 57.91
N GLY A 71 8.95 -49.71 57.23
CA GLY A 71 10.17 -49.36 56.51
C GLY A 71 10.01 -48.12 55.64
N LYS A 72 10.02 -46.91 56.23
CA LYS A 72 10.19 -45.66 55.46
C LYS A 72 11.55 -45.72 54.76
N LYS A 73 11.56 -45.88 53.43
CA LYS A 73 12.69 -45.51 52.58
C LYS A 73 12.29 -44.27 51.79
N GLY A 74 12.96 -43.16 52.08
CA GLY A 74 12.77 -41.91 51.35
C GLY A 74 13.15 -42.12 49.89
N HIS A 75 12.18 -41.91 49.00
CA HIS A 75 12.48 -41.62 47.61
C HIS A 75 13.15 -40.25 47.58
N ARG A 76 14.47 -40.26 47.43
CA ARG A 76 15.27 -39.11 47.05
C ARG A 76 14.81 -38.76 45.64
N TYR A 77 13.98 -37.72 45.51
CA TYR A 77 13.73 -37.09 44.22
C TYR A 77 15.06 -36.54 43.76
N THR A 78 15.68 -37.19 42.78
CA THR A 78 16.71 -36.56 41.97
C THR A 78 16.00 -35.48 41.16
N GLU A 79 16.16 -34.23 41.55
CA GLU A 79 15.79 -33.09 40.72
C GLU A 79 16.53 -33.25 39.38
N HIS A 80 15.77 -33.54 38.33
CA HIS A 80 16.26 -33.28 36.99
C HIS A 80 16.44 -31.76 36.89
N GLU A 81 17.69 -31.30 36.84
CA GLU A 81 18.00 -29.92 36.44
C GLU A 81 17.35 -29.71 35.07
N GLY A 82 16.31 -28.87 35.06
CA GLY A 82 15.62 -28.49 33.83
C GLY A 82 16.56 -27.68 32.91
N PRO A 83 16.16 -27.47 31.66
CA PRO A 83 16.92 -26.64 30.73
C PRO A 83 17.11 -25.23 31.31
N LYS A 84 18.35 -24.71 31.26
CA LYS A 84 18.70 -23.35 31.73
C LYS A 84 18.19 -22.26 30.79
N HIS A 85 17.90 -22.61 29.54
CA HIS A 85 17.38 -21.72 28.50
C HIS A 85 16.23 -22.40 27.76
N ILE A 86 15.13 -21.68 27.56
CA ILE A 86 13.99 -22.14 26.77
C ILE A 86 13.63 -21.10 25.71
N LEU A 87 13.21 -21.57 24.53
CA LEU A 87 12.74 -20.72 23.44
C LEU A 87 11.22 -20.81 23.38
N ILE A 88 10.52 -19.69 23.53
CA ILE A 88 9.06 -19.61 23.46
C ILE A 88 8.61 -18.60 22.40
N ASP A 89 7.41 -18.76 21.87
CA ASP A 89 6.81 -17.74 20.99
C ASP A 89 6.22 -16.57 21.83
N GLU A 90 5.78 -15.48 21.18
CA GLU A 90 5.23 -14.29 21.87
C GLU A 90 4.02 -14.61 22.78
N ALA A 91 3.26 -15.65 22.42
CA ALA A 91 2.23 -16.26 23.24
C ALA A 91 2.47 -17.77 23.28
N VAL A 92 2.41 -18.37 24.48
CA VAL A 92 2.63 -19.80 24.68
C VAL A 92 1.51 -20.36 25.54
N THR A 93 1.02 -21.56 25.25
CA THR A 93 0.03 -22.18 26.13
C THR A 93 0.68 -22.68 27.43
N VAL A 94 -0.10 -22.77 28.51
CA VAL A 94 0.39 -23.33 29.79
C VAL A 94 0.96 -24.75 29.61
N LEU A 95 0.39 -25.54 28.71
CA LEU A 95 0.88 -26.88 28.36
C LEU A 95 2.25 -26.84 27.66
N GLU A 96 2.42 -25.96 26.68
CA GLU A 96 3.69 -25.82 25.95
C GLU A 96 4.78 -25.26 26.84
N LEU A 97 4.46 -24.29 27.70
CA LEU A 97 5.39 -23.75 28.69
C LEU A 97 5.83 -24.84 29.70
N SER A 98 4.89 -25.69 30.14
CA SER A 98 5.16 -26.84 31.00
C SER A 98 6.15 -27.81 30.37
N GLN A 99 5.96 -28.12 29.09
CA GLN A 99 6.85 -29.01 28.34
C GLN A 99 8.22 -28.37 28.12
N ALA A 100 8.27 -27.09 27.76
CA ALA A 100 9.52 -26.34 27.53
C ALA A 100 10.38 -26.24 28.79
N MET A 101 9.76 -26.01 29.96
CA MET A 101 10.45 -25.86 31.25
C MET A 101 10.77 -27.19 31.96
N GLY A 102 10.20 -28.30 31.49
CA GLY A 102 10.29 -29.59 32.17
C GLY A 102 9.61 -29.59 33.55
N LYS A 103 8.56 -28.78 33.73
CA LYS A 103 7.78 -28.66 34.98
C LYS A 103 6.38 -29.20 34.78
N THR A 104 5.67 -29.54 35.86
CA THR A 104 4.29 -30.02 35.73
C THR A 104 3.33 -28.85 35.47
N VAL A 105 2.31 -29.08 34.64
CA VAL A 105 1.24 -28.11 34.37
C VAL A 105 0.63 -27.56 35.66
N THR A 106 0.48 -28.42 36.67
CA THR A 106 -0.04 -28.06 37.99
C THR A 106 0.83 -27.05 38.73
N ASP A 107 2.16 -27.13 38.61
CA ASP A 107 3.08 -26.22 39.27
C ASP A 107 3.10 -24.84 38.61
N ILE A 108 2.97 -24.80 37.27
CA ILE A 108 2.82 -23.56 36.51
C ILE A 108 1.49 -22.87 36.83
N ILE A 109 0.37 -23.61 36.87
CA ILE A 109 -0.94 -23.06 37.25
C ILE A 109 -0.91 -22.49 38.67
N LYS A 110 -0.29 -23.19 39.62
CA LYS A 110 -0.14 -22.66 41.00
C LYS A 110 0.63 -21.34 41.04
N LYS A 111 1.68 -21.21 40.23
CA LYS A 111 2.48 -19.99 40.15
C LYS A 111 1.75 -18.84 39.45
N LEU A 112 1.04 -19.13 38.36
CA LEU A 112 0.14 -18.17 37.73
C LEU A 112 -0.90 -17.63 38.72
N MET A 113 -1.48 -18.50 39.56
CA MET A 113 -2.41 -18.08 40.61
C MET A 113 -1.74 -17.18 41.68
N GLN A 114 -0.47 -17.39 42.01
CA GLN A 114 0.28 -16.52 42.94
C GLN A 114 0.53 -15.12 42.34
N LEU A 115 0.66 -15.03 41.02
CA LEU A 115 0.77 -13.78 40.27
C LEU A 115 -0.61 -13.14 39.97
N GLY A 116 -1.71 -13.74 40.46
CA GLY A 116 -3.07 -13.23 40.26
C GLY A 116 -3.70 -13.60 38.91
N VAL A 117 -3.04 -14.44 38.11
CA VAL A 117 -3.50 -14.87 36.79
C VAL A 117 -4.17 -16.25 36.91
N MET A 118 -5.46 -16.32 36.62
CA MET A 118 -6.18 -17.60 36.52
C MET A 118 -6.09 -18.13 35.09
N ALA A 119 -5.37 -19.23 34.91
CA ALA A 119 -5.14 -19.84 33.61
C ALA A 119 -5.53 -21.32 33.58
N THR A 120 -6.06 -21.78 32.43
CA THR A 120 -6.33 -23.20 32.16
C THR A 120 -5.21 -23.82 31.30
N ILE A 121 -5.20 -25.15 31.16
CA ILE A 121 -4.12 -25.91 30.48
C ILE A 121 -3.84 -25.40 29.05
N ASN A 122 -4.90 -25.05 28.32
CA ASN A 122 -4.82 -24.61 26.92
C ASN A 122 -4.89 -23.08 26.79
N GLN A 123 -4.80 -22.35 27.90
CA GLN A 123 -4.82 -20.90 27.86
C GLN A 123 -3.45 -20.37 27.47
N GLU A 124 -3.45 -19.43 26.54
CA GLU A 124 -2.25 -18.71 26.14
C GLU A 124 -1.88 -17.68 27.23
N ILE A 125 -0.58 -17.59 27.48
CA ILE A 125 0.06 -16.61 28.35
C ILE A 125 1.12 -15.87 27.54
N ASP A 126 1.27 -14.59 27.80
CA ASP A 126 2.23 -13.71 27.14
C ASP A 126 3.67 -14.03 27.57
N ALA A 127 4.62 -13.70 26.69
CA ALA A 127 6.03 -13.93 26.90
C ALA A 127 6.60 -13.25 28.18
N ASP A 128 6.06 -12.11 28.60
CA ASP A 128 6.51 -11.42 29.82
C ASP A 128 6.10 -12.23 31.05
N THR A 129 4.83 -12.67 31.12
CA THR A 129 4.33 -13.56 32.17
C THR A 129 5.10 -14.89 32.18
N ALA A 130 5.34 -15.48 31.02
CA ALA A 130 6.13 -16.71 30.90
C ALA A 130 7.59 -16.52 31.36
N SER A 131 8.20 -15.37 31.08
CA SER A 131 9.55 -15.01 31.53
C SER A 131 9.63 -14.83 33.04
N ILE A 132 8.63 -14.18 33.65
CA ILE A 132 8.52 -14.01 35.10
C ILE A 132 8.39 -15.38 35.78
N LEU A 133 7.52 -16.25 35.23
CA LEU A 133 7.37 -17.61 35.74
C LEU A 133 8.68 -18.39 35.65
N ALA A 134 9.39 -18.30 34.53
CA ALA A 134 10.65 -19.00 34.31
C ALA A 134 11.81 -18.49 35.17
N ALA A 135 11.84 -17.20 35.47
CA ALA A 135 12.84 -16.59 36.35
C ALA A 135 12.81 -17.18 37.77
N ASP A 136 11.63 -17.51 38.29
CA ASP A 136 11.45 -18.18 39.59
C ASP A 136 12.11 -19.55 39.67
N TRP A 137 12.30 -20.22 38.53
CA TRP A 137 13.02 -21.51 38.42
C TRP A 137 14.44 -21.36 37.87
N GLY A 138 14.95 -20.12 37.70
CA GLY A 138 16.28 -19.85 37.16
C GLY A 138 16.43 -20.24 35.68
N ILE A 139 15.32 -20.26 34.94
CA ILE A 139 15.28 -20.56 33.51
C ILE A 139 15.19 -19.23 32.76
N THR A 140 16.14 -18.99 31.86
CA THR A 140 16.12 -17.84 30.95
C THR A 140 15.23 -18.14 29.75
N VAL A 141 14.35 -17.20 29.42
CA VAL A 141 13.40 -17.32 28.31
C VAL A 141 13.88 -16.43 27.18
N ASP A 142 14.18 -17.05 26.05
CA ASP A 142 14.45 -16.34 24.80
C ASP A 142 13.18 -16.38 23.95
N VAL A 143 12.62 -15.21 23.66
CA VAL A 143 11.44 -15.12 22.81
C VAL A 143 11.87 -15.31 21.36
N LYS A 144 11.40 -16.39 20.73
CA LYS A 144 11.43 -16.51 19.28
C LYS A 144 10.56 -15.39 18.74
N LYS A 145 11.18 -14.40 18.11
CA LYS A 145 10.47 -13.56 17.15
C LYS A 145 9.92 -14.51 16.09
N ASN A 146 8.60 -14.71 16.06
CA ASN A 146 7.97 -15.32 14.90
C ASN A 146 8.12 -14.31 13.77
N ILE A 147 9.23 -14.40 13.03
CA ILE A 147 9.46 -13.54 11.87
C ILE A 147 8.49 -14.04 10.81
N THR A 148 7.32 -13.43 10.77
CA THR A 148 6.34 -13.62 9.71
C THR A 148 6.99 -13.33 8.37
N ALA A 149 6.49 -13.93 7.28
CA ALA A 149 7.02 -13.64 5.95
C ALA A 149 6.92 -12.13 5.65
N GLU A 150 5.87 -11.48 6.15
CA GLU A 150 5.71 -10.03 6.10
C GLU A 150 6.77 -9.26 6.91
N GLY A 151 7.18 -9.76 8.07
CA GLY A 151 8.28 -9.20 8.86
C GLY A 151 9.62 -9.25 8.13
N ILE A 152 9.93 -10.38 7.48
CA ILE A 152 11.15 -10.53 6.65
C ILE A 152 11.12 -9.53 5.48
N LEU A 153 9.97 -9.35 4.85
CA LEU A 153 9.83 -8.39 3.76
C LEU A 153 9.90 -6.93 4.24
N ALA A 154 9.49 -6.66 5.49
CA ALA A 154 9.54 -5.32 6.06
C ALA A 154 10.95 -4.94 6.52
N GLU A 155 11.74 -5.90 7.02
CA GLU A 155 13.12 -5.67 7.44
C GLU A 155 13.93 -5.03 6.32
N GLU A 156 14.60 -3.92 6.65
CA GLU A 156 15.55 -3.27 5.77
C GLU A 156 16.95 -3.61 6.28
N PRO A 157 17.83 -4.19 5.43
CA PRO A 157 19.22 -4.36 5.80
C PRO A 157 19.83 -3.00 6.15
N GLU A 158 20.72 -2.99 7.15
CA GLU A 158 21.51 -1.80 7.47
C GLU A 158 22.37 -1.42 6.25
N GLU A 159 22.29 -0.16 5.85
CA GLU A 159 23.04 0.39 4.72
C GLU A 159 24.25 1.17 5.24
N THR A 160 25.37 1.01 4.56
CA THR A 160 26.54 1.85 4.81
C THR A 160 26.47 3.12 3.97
N GLU A 161 27.06 4.20 4.46
CA GLU A 161 27.04 5.50 3.77
C GLU A 161 27.78 5.46 2.42
N GLU A 162 28.66 4.47 2.21
CA GLU A 162 29.41 4.24 0.97
C GLU A 162 28.55 3.64 -0.16
N GLU A 163 27.46 2.95 0.18
CA GLU A 163 26.54 2.33 -0.79
C GLU A 163 25.47 3.31 -1.31
N LEU A 164 25.36 4.48 -0.66
CA LEU A 164 24.38 5.50 -0.95
C LEU A 164 24.88 6.46 -2.02
N ILE A 165 24.22 6.49 -3.17
CA ILE A 165 24.49 7.45 -4.25
C ILE A 165 23.39 8.49 -4.36
N HIS A 166 23.72 9.66 -4.89
CA HIS A 166 22.73 10.70 -5.18
C HIS A 166 21.68 10.20 -6.17
N ARG A 167 20.41 10.46 -5.85
CA ARG A 167 19.28 10.14 -6.74
C ARG A 167 18.53 11.41 -7.17
N PRO A 168 17.82 11.37 -8.32
CA PRO A 168 16.94 12.45 -8.74
C PRO A 168 15.87 12.77 -7.68
N PRO A 169 15.53 14.04 -7.43
CA PRO A 169 14.40 14.39 -6.58
C PRO A 169 13.07 13.99 -7.21
N VAL A 170 12.16 13.49 -6.38
CA VAL A 170 10.75 13.28 -6.75
C VAL A 170 9.93 14.48 -6.27
N VAL A 171 9.22 15.12 -7.20
CA VAL A 171 8.57 16.40 -7.02
C VAL A 171 7.08 16.28 -7.33
N THR A 172 6.22 16.82 -6.47
CA THR A 172 4.77 16.92 -6.74
C THR A 172 4.36 18.38 -6.87
N VAL A 173 3.35 18.65 -7.69
CA VAL A 173 2.82 20.00 -7.91
C VAL A 173 1.46 20.13 -7.23
N MET A 174 1.38 21.02 -6.25
CA MET A 174 0.18 21.29 -5.46
C MET A 174 -0.30 22.73 -5.63
N GLY A 175 -1.53 23.03 -5.21
CA GLY A 175 -2.11 24.37 -5.29
C GLY A 175 -3.61 24.37 -5.60
N HIS A 176 -4.22 25.55 -5.59
CA HIS A 176 -5.65 25.74 -5.86
C HIS A 176 -6.03 25.42 -7.32
N VAL A 177 -7.30 25.14 -7.56
CA VAL A 177 -7.88 25.04 -8.91
C VAL A 177 -7.61 26.34 -9.67
N ASP A 178 -7.39 26.24 -11.00
CA ASP A 178 -7.12 27.38 -11.89
C ASP A 178 -5.88 28.25 -11.61
N HIS A 179 -5.02 27.83 -10.67
CA HIS A 179 -3.70 28.44 -10.49
C HIS A 179 -2.66 28.02 -11.55
N GLY A 180 -3.05 27.14 -12.49
CA GLY A 180 -2.23 26.75 -13.64
C GLY A 180 -1.22 25.64 -13.36
N LYS A 181 -1.52 24.70 -12.44
CA LYS A 181 -0.68 23.50 -12.17
C LYS A 181 -0.42 22.66 -13.42
N THR A 182 -1.49 22.26 -14.11
CA THR A 182 -1.40 21.48 -15.35
C THR A 182 -0.67 22.27 -16.43
N SER A 183 -0.94 23.57 -16.57
CA SER A 183 -0.22 24.42 -17.52
C SER A 183 1.27 24.53 -17.22
N LEU A 184 1.67 24.55 -15.95
CA LEU A 184 3.07 24.55 -15.55
C LEU A 184 3.73 23.21 -15.88
N LEU A 185 3.07 22.10 -15.56
CA LEU A 185 3.54 20.75 -15.91
C LEU A 185 3.66 20.56 -17.42
N ASP A 186 2.69 21.04 -18.19
CA ASP A 186 2.71 21.03 -19.65
C ASP A 186 3.88 21.85 -20.20
N ALA A 187 4.10 23.06 -19.67
CA ALA A 187 5.20 23.92 -20.08
C ALA A 187 6.58 23.29 -19.77
N ILE A 188 6.73 22.66 -18.61
CA ILE A 188 7.93 21.88 -18.23
C ILE A 188 8.13 20.70 -19.18
N ARG A 189 7.06 19.97 -19.50
CA ARG A 189 7.10 18.82 -20.41
C ARG A 189 7.47 19.23 -21.82
N GLU A 190 6.85 20.26 -22.37
CA GLU A 190 7.09 20.75 -23.74
C GLU A 190 8.49 21.36 -23.91
N ALA A 191 9.01 22.05 -22.89
CA ALA A 191 10.39 22.52 -22.88
C ALA A 191 11.39 21.36 -23.06
N ASN A 192 11.07 20.18 -22.53
CA ASN A 192 11.90 18.98 -22.64
C ASN A 192 11.61 18.14 -23.91
N VAL A 193 10.40 18.21 -24.47
CA VAL A 193 9.95 17.36 -25.60
C VAL A 193 10.13 18.01 -26.98
N THR A 194 10.51 19.29 -27.06
CA THR A 194 10.63 20.05 -28.32
C THR A 194 11.70 19.56 -29.31
N ALA A 195 12.37 18.43 -29.08
CA ALA A 195 13.21 17.73 -30.06
C ALA A 195 12.55 16.52 -30.75
N SER A 196 11.46 15.93 -30.22
CA SER A 196 10.87 14.72 -30.80
C SER A 196 9.49 14.39 -30.25
N GLU A 197 8.43 14.94 -30.85
CA GLU A 197 7.23 14.20 -31.29
C GLU A 197 6.10 15.15 -31.69
N ALA A 198 5.52 14.88 -32.87
CA ALA A 198 4.30 15.51 -33.35
C ALA A 198 3.11 14.68 -32.85
N GLY A 199 2.41 15.16 -31.82
CA GLY A 199 1.19 14.50 -31.34
C GLY A 199 0.88 14.90 -29.91
N GLY A 200 -0.04 15.85 -29.76
CA GLY A 200 -0.48 16.36 -28.47
C GLY A 200 -1.06 15.29 -27.54
N ILE A 201 -1.11 15.67 -26.26
CA ILE A 201 -1.74 15.01 -25.10
C ILE A 201 -1.27 13.57 -24.80
N THR A 202 -0.14 13.45 -24.10
CA THR A 202 0.24 12.21 -23.42
C THR A 202 -0.40 12.13 -22.03
N GLN A 203 -1.56 11.46 -21.94
CA GLN A 203 -2.29 11.16 -20.69
C GLN A 203 -1.87 9.82 -20.05
N HIS A 204 -0.65 9.32 -20.26
CA HIS A 204 -0.44 7.88 -20.03
C HIS A 204 0.16 7.49 -18.68
N ILE A 205 0.76 8.41 -17.91
CA ILE A 205 1.35 8.07 -16.61
C ILE A 205 1.23 9.27 -15.67
N GLY A 206 0.72 9.08 -14.44
CA GLY A 206 0.73 10.09 -13.38
C GLY A 206 2.13 10.52 -12.88
N ALA A 207 3.20 10.13 -13.58
CA ALA A 207 4.59 10.47 -13.27
C ALA A 207 5.46 10.53 -14.54
N TYR A 208 6.39 11.48 -14.61
CA TYR A 208 7.32 11.64 -15.73
C TYR A 208 8.66 12.23 -15.29
N GLN A 209 9.71 12.07 -16.10
CA GLN A 209 11.05 12.55 -15.78
C GLN A 209 11.51 13.62 -16.77
N VAL A 210 11.99 14.75 -16.24
CA VAL A 210 12.63 15.80 -17.02
C VAL A 210 14.11 15.89 -16.72
N GLU A 211 14.87 16.41 -17.67
CA GLU A 211 16.31 16.58 -17.56
C GLU A 211 16.66 18.05 -17.78
N ILE A 212 17.39 18.65 -16.84
CA ILE A 212 17.89 20.02 -16.90
C ILE A 212 19.36 19.99 -16.51
N GLU A 213 20.23 20.55 -17.34
CA GLU A 213 21.69 20.56 -17.13
C GLU A 213 22.31 19.17 -16.85
N GLY A 214 21.75 18.11 -17.42
CA GLY A 214 22.20 16.72 -17.18
C GLY A 214 21.74 16.12 -15.85
N LYS A 215 20.98 16.85 -15.04
CA LYS A 215 20.33 16.36 -13.82
C LYS A 215 18.86 16.05 -14.09
N LYS A 216 18.38 14.95 -13.51
CA LYS A 216 17.00 14.49 -13.68
C LYS A 216 16.11 14.96 -12.54
N ILE A 217 14.85 15.22 -12.83
CA ILE A 217 13.79 15.53 -11.86
C ILE A 217 12.57 14.68 -12.21
N THR A 218 12.04 13.96 -11.24
CA THR A 218 10.85 13.13 -11.44
C THR A 218 9.62 13.88 -10.93
N PHE A 219 8.66 14.14 -11.79
CA PHE A 219 7.40 14.80 -11.45
C PHE A 219 6.29 13.79 -11.22
N LEU A 220 5.51 13.96 -10.14
CA LEU A 220 4.24 13.29 -9.89
C LEU A 220 3.09 14.26 -10.16
N ASP A 221 2.31 13.95 -11.19
CA ASP A 221 1.13 14.71 -11.59
C ASP A 221 -0.11 14.16 -10.88
N THR A 222 -0.34 14.62 -9.64
CA THR A 222 -1.56 14.28 -8.92
C THR A 222 -2.70 15.22 -9.33
N PRO A 223 -3.87 14.72 -9.79
CA PRO A 223 -5.00 15.55 -10.16
C PRO A 223 -5.47 16.47 -9.01
N GLY A 224 -5.75 17.74 -9.33
CA GLY A 224 -5.95 18.80 -8.32
C GLY A 224 -7.36 18.94 -7.71
N HIS A 225 -8.34 18.12 -8.07
CA HIS A 225 -9.74 18.26 -7.58
C HIS A 225 -9.88 17.77 -6.13
N GLU A 226 -10.77 18.37 -5.33
CA GLU A 226 -11.03 18.01 -3.91
C GLU A 226 -11.40 16.53 -3.70
N ALA A 227 -11.85 15.86 -4.75
CA ALA A 227 -12.13 14.42 -4.74
C ALA A 227 -10.86 13.55 -4.59
N PHE A 228 -9.67 14.14 -4.68
CA PHE A 228 -8.37 13.47 -4.70
C PHE A 228 -7.50 13.78 -3.48
N THR A 229 -8.07 14.19 -2.34
CA THR A 229 -7.34 14.43 -1.08
C THR A 229 -6.45 13.23 -0.69
N ALA A 230 -6.92 12.01 -0.93
CA ALA A 230 -6.13 10.80 -0.70
C ALA A 230 -4.89 10.70 -1.63
N MET A 231 -5.01 11.09 -2.90
CA MET A 231 -3.85 11.11 -3.82
C MET A 231 -2.88 12.24 -3.45
N ARG A 232 -3.36 13.39 -2.96
CA ARG A 232 -2.49 14.48 -2.50
C ARG A 232 -1.71 14.12 -1.25
N ALA A 233 -2.37 13.50 -0.26
CA ALA A 233 -1.71 13.00 0.94
C ALA A 233 -0.67 11.92 0.62
N ARG A 234 -0.94 11.03 -0.35
CA ARG A 234 0.02 10.03 -0.83
C ARG A 234 1.17 10.65 -1.61
N GLY A 235 0.88 11.58 -2.53
CA GLY A 235 1.89 12.32 -3.26
C GLY A 235 2.86 13.02 -2.31
N ALA A 236 2.35 13.66 -1.25
CA ALA A 236 3.18 14.25 -0.21
C ALA A 236 4.10 13.24 0.51
N GLN A 237 3.66 12.00 0.74
CA GLN A 237 4.49 11.00 1.42
C GLN A 237 5.55 10.35 0.52
N VAL A 238 5.32 10.35 -0.79
CA VAL A 238 6.20 9.70 -1.77
C VAL A 238 7.23 10.69 -2.35
N THR A 239 7.00 11.99 -2.19
CA THR A 239 7.85 13.04 -2.75
C THR A 239 8.89 13.55 -1.78
N ASP A 240 10.00 13.99 -2.37
CA ASP A 240 11.11 14.63 -1.66
C ASP A 240 10.89 16.15 -1.57
N ILE A 241 10.20 16.75 -2.55
CA ILE A 241 9.94 18.21 -2.64
C ILE A 241 8.52 18.47 -3.17
N ALA A 242 7.85 19.50 -2.65
CA ALA A 242 6.55 19.95 -3.16
C ALA A 242 6.66 21.34 -3.82
N ILE A 243 6.18 21.48 -5.06
CA ILE A 243 5.99 22.78 -5.70
C ILE A 243 4.58 23.29 -5.41
N LEU A 244 4.47 24.40 -4.71
CA LEU A 244 3.21 25.07 -4.43
C LEU A 244 2.94 26.14 -5.50
N VAL A 245 1.94 25.92 -6.35
CA VAL A 245 1.56 26.87 -7.40
C VAL A 245 0.49 27.84 -6.87
N VAL A 246 0.84 29.12 -6.82
CA VAL A 246 -0.05 30.19 -6.38
C VAL A 246 -0.16 31.23 -7.49
N ALA A 247 -1.38 31.60 -7.88
CA ALA A 247 -1.54 32.58 -8.95
C ALA A 247 -1.34 34.01 -8.42
N ALA A 248 -0.63 34.85 -9.15
CA ALA A 248 -0.29 36.22 -8.76
C ALA A 248 -1.51 37.17 -8.73
N ASP A 249 -2.56 36.84 -9.50
CA ASP A 249 -3.83 37.55 -9.57
C ASP A 249 -4.79 37.16 -8.42
N ASP A 250 -4.80 35.87 -8.05
CA ASP A 250 -5.73 35.32 -7.05
C ASP A 250 -5.18 35.40 -5.62
N GLY A 251 -3.91 35.03 -5.40
CA GLY A 251 -3.30 34.92 -4.07
C GLY A 251 -3.54 33.58 -3.39
N VAL A 252 -3.36 33.54 -2.07
CA VAL A 252 -3.48 32.31 -1.26
C VAL A 252 -4.95 31.98 -1.01
N MET A 253 -5.39 30.85 -1.58
CA MET A 253 -6.76 30.34 -1.47
C MET A 253 -6.87 29.16 -0.48
N PRO A 254 -8.06 28.79 0.01
CA PRO A 254 -8.22 27.71 1.00
C PRO A 254 -7.55 26.37 0.62
N GLN A 255 -7.64 25.94 -0.63
CA GLN A 255 -6.97 24.71 -1.10
C GLN A 255 -5.44 24.83 -1.13
N THR A 256 -4.92 26.05 -1.26
CA THR A 256 -3.48 26.35 -1.13
C THR A 256 -3.07 26.12 0.33
N VAL A 257 -3.87 26.59 1.29
CA VAL A 257 -3.63 26.36 2.73
C VAL A 257 -3.66 24.87 3.06
N GLU A 258 -4.62 24.11 2.50
CA GLU A 258 -4.65 22.66 2.64
C GLU A 258 -3.38 21.99 2.10
N ALA A 259 -2.92 22.39 0.90
CA ALA A 259 -1.68 21.88 0.32
C ALA A 259 -0.45 22.17 1.20
N ILE A 260 -0.35 23.38 1.75
CA ILE A 260 0.69 23.77 2.70
C ILE A 260 0.67 22.84 3.92
N ASN A 261 -0.51 22.59 4.49
CA ASN A 261 -0.65 21.72 5.66
C ASN A 261 -0.26 20.26 5.35
N HIS A 262 -0.62 19.75 4.17
CA HIS A 262 -0.22 18.40 3.76
C HIS A 262 1.29 18.24 3.61
N ALA A 263 1.95 19.19 2.95
CA ALA A 263 3.40 19.17 2.78
C ALA A 263 4.13 19.32 4.14
N LYS A 264 3.68 20.25 5.00
CA LYS A 264 4.22 20.41 6.36
C LYS A 264 4.03 19.17 7.22
N ALA A 265 2.85 18.53 7.16
CA ALA A 265 2.58 17.30 7.90
C ALA A 265 3.42 16.11 7.42
N ALA A 266 3.79 16.09 6.13
CA ALA A 266 4.67 15.08 5.56
C ALA A 266 6.17 15.40 5.75
N GLY A 267 6.52 16.59 6.27
CA GLY A 267 7.90 17.02 6.42
C GLY A 267 8.59 17.35 5.08
N VAL A 268 7.82 17.61 4.03
CA VAL A 268 8.35 17.86 2.69
C VAL A 268 8.64 19.35 2.50
N PRO A 269 9.85 19.74 2.07
CA PRO A 269 10.19 21.12 1.76
C PRO A 269 9.35 21.67 0.60
N ILE A 270 8.95 22.93 0.70
CA ILE A 270 8.05 23.60 -0.24
C ILE A 270 8.83 24.64 -1.05
N VAL A 271 8.74 24.54 -2.38
CA VAL A 271 9.16 25.58 -3.32
C VAL A 271 7.92 26.23 -3.90
N VAL A 272 7.80 27.56 -3.83
CA VAL A 272 6.62 28.27 -4.30
C VAL A 272 6.83 28.77 -5.72
N ALA A 273 5.92 28.42 -6.62
CA ALA A 273 5.83 28.97 -7.97
C ALA A 273 4.69 30.00 -8.03
N ILE A 274 5.03 31.29 -8.07
CA ILE A 274 4.05 32.37 -8.19
C ILE A 274 3.71 32.53 -9.67
N ASN A 275 2.63 31.92 -10.13
CA ASN A 275 2.26 31.78 -11.53
C ASN A 275 1.45 32.99 -12.05
N LYS A 276 1.28 33.06 -13.38
CA LYS A 276 0.51 34.10 -14.11
C LYS A 276 1.10 35.52 -14.02
N ILE A 277 2.42 35.66 -13.94
CA ILE A 277 3.08 37.00 -13.95
C ILE A 277 2.92 37.76 -15.28
N ASP A 278 2.42 37.10 -16.33
CA ASP A 278 2.08 37.73 -17.61
C ASP A 278 0.82 38.59 -17.55
N LYS A 279 0.02 38.48 -16.48
CA LYS A 279 -1.19 39.26 -16.30
C LYS A 279 -0.88 40.68 -15.77
N PRO A 280 -1.60 41.72 -16.25
CA PRO A 280 -1.37 43.10 -15.81
C PRO A 280 -1.77 43.35 -14.35
N ASP A 281 -2.67 42.53 -13.80
CA ASP A 281 -3.12 42.53 -12.40
C ASP A 281 -2.29 41.59 -11.49
N ALA A 282 -1.23 40.98 -12.01
CA ALA A 282 -0.35 40.12 -11.23
C ALA A 282 0.36 40.92 -10.12
N THR A 283 0.23 40.46 -8.87
CA THR A 283 0.87 41.08 -7.70
C THR A 283 1.69 40.06 -6.89
N PRO A 284 2.89 39.67 -7.36
CA PRO A 284 3.71 38.66 -6.69
C PRO A 284 4.06 39.01 -5.23
N ASP A 285 4.30 40.29 -4.93
CA ASP A 285 4.64 40.73 -3.57
C ASP A 285 3.49 40.53 -2.57
N ARG A 286 2.23 40.70 -3.04
CA ARG A 286 1.05 40.40 -2.22
C ARG A 286 1.01 38.92 -1.85
N VAL A 287 1.30 38.03 -2.80
CA VAL A 287 1.34 36.58 -2.57
C VAL A 287 2.43 36.21 -1.55
N LYS A 288 3.63 36.80 -1.67
CA LYS A 288 4.73 36.60 -0.69
C LYS A 288 4.30 36.99 0.73
N GLN A 289 3.56 38.10 0.87
CA GLN A 289 3.03 38.54 2.16
C GLN A 289 2.00 37.55 2.72
N GLU A 290 1.04 37.11 1.92
CA GLU A 290 0.01 36.14 2.34
C GLU A 290 0.61 34.79 2.73
N LEU A 291 1.66 34.31 2.04
CA LEU A 291 2.35 33.08 2.38
C LEU A 291 3.00 33.13 3.78
N THR A 292 3.49 34.31 4.17
CA THR A 292 4.09 34.53 5.50
C THR A 292 3.06 34.30 6.62
N GLU A 293 1.80 34.66 6.41
CA GLU A 293 0.71 34.42 7.37
C GLU A 293 0.46 32.91 7.60
N HIS A 294 0.81 32.08 6.61
CA HIS A 294 0.75 30.62 6.68
C HIS A 294 2.08 29.97 7.09
N GLY A 295 3.02 30.77 7.58
CA GLY A 295 4.33 30.33 8.07
C GLY A 295 5.24 29.81 6.96
N LEU A 296 5.14 30.40 5.76
CA LEU A 296 6.11 30.24 4.67
C LEU A 296 6.76 31.60 4.44
N VAL A 297 7.92 31.80 5.06
CA VAL A 297 8.67 33.05 4.96
C VAL A 297 9.63 32.95 3.79
N VAL A 298 9.57 33.91 2.87
CA VAL A 298 10.42 33.89 1.68
C VAL A 298 11.88 34.22 2.01
N GLU A 299 12.82 33.65 1.25
CA GLU A 299 14.28 33.86 1.45
C GLU A 299 14.69 35.34 1.45
N GLU A 300 14.06 36.16 0.59
CA GLU A 300 14.31 37.62 0.51
C GLU A 300 14.05 38.34 1.84
N TRP A 301 13.22 37.76 2.72
CA TRP A 301 12.89 38.29 4.04
C TRP A 301 13.56 37.52 5.18
N GLY A 302 14.57 36.71 4.86
CA GLY A 302 15.34 35.90 5.82
C GLY A 302 14.65 34.59 6.21
N GLY A 303 13.69 34.12 5.41
CA GLY A 303 13.07 32.80 5.57
C GLY A 303 13.80 31.69 4.82
N ASP A 304 13.17 30.53 4.78
CA ASP A 304 13.65 29.27 4.16
C ASP A 304 12.87 28.88 2.89
N THR A 305 11.77 29.58 2.59
CA THR A 305 10.90 29.25 1.47
C THR A 305 11.38 29.95 0.19
N ILE A 306 11.76 29.16 -0.81
CA ILE A 306 12.08 29.70 -2.13
C ILE A 306 10.78 30.07 -2.85
N ALA A 307 10.66 31.31 -3.34
CA ALA A 307 9.52 31.76 -4.12
C ALA A 307 9.96 32.31 -5.48
N VAL A 308 9.60 31.60 -6.55
CA VAL A 308 9.97 31.95 -7.92
C VAL A 308 8.76 32.48 -8.68
N PRO A 309 8.78 33.73 -9.19
CA PRO A 309 7.75 34.25 -10.08
C PRO A 309 7.87 33.59 -11.46
N VAL A 310 6.80 32.97 -11.95
CA VAL A 310 6.78 32.23 -13.22
C VAL A 310 5.56 32.60 -14.08
N SER A 311 5.68 32.43 -15.39
CA SER A 311 4.51 32.36 -16.28
C SER A 311 4.53 31.06 -17.04
N ALA A 312 3.63 30.14 -16.70
CA ALA A 312 3.43 28.90 -17.45
C ALA A 312 3.03 29.17 -18.91
N LYS A 313 2.22 30.22 -19.13
CA LYS A 313 1.72 30.60 -20.46
C LYS A 313 2.79 31.23 -21.35
N ALA A 314 3.54 32.18 -20.81
CA ALA A 314 4.63 32.85 -21.53
C ALA A 314 5.95 32.07 -21.47
N ARG A 315 5.99 30.96 -20.74
CA ARG A 315 7.17 30.11 -20.48
C ARG A 315 8.35 30.92 -19.92
N GLN A 316 8.07 31.74 -18.91
CA GLN A 316 9.08 32.58 -18.26
C GLN A 316 9.46 31.98 -16.90
N ASN A 317 10.76 32.02 -16.59
CA ASN A 317 11.38 31.58 -15.33
C ASN A 317 11.12 30.12 -14.94
N ILE A 318 10.74 29.26 -15.90
CA ILE A 318 10.56 27.82 -15.65
C ILE A 318 11.91 27.17 -15.35
N ASP A 319 12.95 27.50 -16.11
CA ASP A 319 14.30 26.96 -15.89
C ASP A 319 14.82 27.35 -14.50
N GLN A 320 14.64 28.61 -14.11
CA GLN A 320 14.97 29.10 -12.77
C GLN A 320 14.21 28.33 -11.67
N LEU A 321 12.92 28.02 -11.87
CA LEU A 321 12.17 27.20 -10.91
C LEU A 321 12.78 25.80 -10.77
N LEU A 322 13.15 25.16 -11.88
CA LEU A 322 13.76 23.83 -11.88
C LEU A 322 15.17 23.82 -11.25
N GLU A 323 15.97 24.86 -11.51
CA GLU A 323 17.28 25.06 -10.86
C GLU A 323 17.13 25.18 -9.34
N MET A 324 16.16 25.98 -8.86
CA MET A 324 15.90 26.12 -7.42
C MET A 324 15.43 24.82 -6.78
N VAL A 325 14.63 24.02 -7.50
CA VAL A 325 14.23 22.67 -7.04
C VAL A 325 15.44 21.75 -6.90
N LEU A 326 16.38 21.79 -7.84
CA LEU A 326 17.63 21.04 -7.75
C LEU A 326 18.51 21.51 -6.57
N LEU A 327 18.57 22.81 -6.32
CA LEU A 327 19.30 23.36 -5.18
C LEU A 327 18.74 22.83 -3.85
N VAL A 328 17.41 22.82 -3.69
CA VAL A 328 16.76 22.24 -2.51
C VAL A 328 17.09 20.75 -2.39
N ALA A 329 17.07 20.01 -3.50
CA ALA A 329 17.41 18.58 -3.51
C ALA A 329 18.85 18.31 -3.06
N GLU A 330 19.80 19.18 -3.43
CA GLU A 330 21.20 19.08 -2.98
C GLU A 330 21.34 19.33 -1.48
N VAL A 331 20.61 20.31 -0.95
CA VAL A 331 20.59 20.59 0.50
C VAL A 331 19.99 19.43 1.29
N GLN A 332 18.99 18.74 0.72
CA GLN A 332 18.38 17.54 1.33
C GLN A 332 19.26 16.28 1.24
N ASP A 333 20.39 16.34 0.52
CA ASP A 333 21.33 15.21 0.35
C ASP A 333 20.62 13.89 -0.05
N LEU A 334 19.71 13.98 -1.04
CA LEU A 334 18.87 12.86 -1.45
C LEU A 334 19.70 11.70 -2.00
N LYS A 335 19.74 10.60 -1.27
CA LYS A 335 20.50 9.39 -1.61
C LYS A 335 19.63 8.14 -1.68
N ALA A 336 20.10 7.14 -2.41
CA ALA A 336 19.60 5.77 -2.35
C ALA A 336 20.68 4.76 -2.78
N ASN A 337 20.55 3.54 -2.30
CA ASN A 337 21.35 2.41 -2.75
C ASN A 337 20.68 1.75 -3.97
N PRO A 338 21.31 1.72 -5.16
CA PRO A 338 20.77 1.11 -6.36
C PRO A 338 21.04 -0.40 -6.44
N ASP A 339 21.99 -0.93 -5.66
CA ASP A 339 22.49 -2.31 -5.77
C ASP A 339 21.67 -3.33 -4.96
N ARG A 340 20.66 -2.85 -4.21
CA ARG A 340 19.71 -3.68 -3.46
C ARG A 340 18.43 -4.00 -4.24
N GLU A 341 17.60 -4.87 -3.68
CA GLU A 341 16.28 -5.19 -4.22
C GLU A 341 15.38 -3.95 -4.27
N ALA A 342 14.67 -3.79 -5.40
CA ALA A 342 13.79 -2.65 -5.58
C ALA A 342 12.65 -2.61 -4.56
N ARG A 343 12.44 -1.42 -4.00
CA ARG A 343 11.26 -1.06 -3.21
C ARG A 343 10.72 0.27 -3.70
N GLY A 344 9.41 0.46 -3.55
CA GLY A 344 8.79 1.73 -3.89
C GLY A 344 7.28 1.72 -3.72
N THR A 345 6.61 2.59 -4.47
CA THR A 345 5.16 2.80 -4.33
C THR A 345 4.45 2.68 -5.67
N VAL A 346 3.26 2.08 -5.66
CA VAL A 346 2.34 2.08 -6.80
C VAL A 346 1.68 3.45 -6.90
N ILE A 347 1.89 4.15 -8.01
CA ILE A 347 1.28 5.46 -8.28
C ILE A 347 -0.14 5.25 -8.80
N GLU A 348 -0.27 4.43 -9.84
CA GLU A 348 -1.53 4.13 -10.52
C GLU A 348 -1.54 2.66 -10.95
N ALA A 349 -2.72 2.06 -11.04
CA ALA A 349 -2.88 0.70 -11.52
C ALA A 349 -4.23 0.52 -12.21
N GLU A 350 -4.24 -0.19 -13.33
CA GLU A 350 -5.44 -0.46 -14.10
C GLU A 350 -5.38 -1.82 -14.81
N LEU A 351 -6.53 -2.27 -15.30
CA LEU A 351 -6.64 -3.49 -16.11
C LEU A 351 -6.71 -3.11 -17.59
N ASP A 352 -5.62 -3.30 -18.31
CA ASP A 352 -5.59 -3.07 -19.75
C ASP A 352 -6.15 -4.28 -20.52
N LYS A 353 -6.99 -4.01 -21.53
CA LYS A 353 -7.73 -5.05 -22.28
C LYS A 353 -6.83 -5.97 -23.11
N GLY A 354 -5.60 -5.57 -23.45
CA GLY A 354 -4.66 -6.37 -24.23
C GLY A 354 -3.43 -6.83 -23.45
N ARG A 355 -3.03 -6.06 -22.44
CA ARG A 355 -1.78 -6.25 -21.69
C ARG A 355 -1.99 -6.90 -20.32
N GLY A 356 -3.24 -6.98 -19.85
CA GLY A 356 -3.59 -7.49 -18.53
C GLY A 356 -3.39 -6.44 -17.44
N PRO A 357 -3.18 -6.85 -16.18
CA PRO A 357 -2.90 -5.93 -15.08
C PRO A 357 -1.62 -5.14 -15.34
N VAL A 358 -1.75 -3.81 -15.31
CA VAL A 358 -0.65 -2.86 -15.42
C VAL A 358 -0.61 -1.98 -14.19
N ALA A 359 0.60 -1.65 -13.74
CA ALA A 359 0.80 -0.75 -12.61
C ALA A 359 1.96 0.20 -12.90
N THR A 360 1.71 1.49 -12.77
CA THR A 360 2.74 2.52 -12.71
C THR A 360 3.33 2.52 -11.32
N VAL A 361 4.62 2.27 -11.22
CA VAL A 361 5.36 2.26 -9.95
C VAL A 361 6.48 3.29 -9.97
N LEU A 362 6.76 3.87 -8.81
CA LEU A 362 7.92 4.71 -8.59
C LEU A 362 8.91 3.93 -7.72
N VAL A 363 10.09 3.65 -8.27
CA VAL A 363 11.19 3.00 -7.55
C VAL A 363 11.79 4.01 -6.57
N GLN A 364 11.86 3.69 -5.28
CA GLN A 364 12.44 4.57 -4.25
C GLN A 364 13.82 4.09 -3.80
N LYS A 365 14.01 2.79 -3.68
CA LYS A 365 15.28 2.15 -3.29
C LYS A 365 15.56 0.98 -4.20
N GLY A 366 16.83 0.65 -4.39
CA GLY A 366 17.25 -0.48 -5.23
C GLY A 366 16.99 -0.27 -6.70
N THR A 367 17.25 -1.33 -7.46
CA THR A 367 16.99 -1.38 -8.89
C THR A 367 15.88 -2.36 -9.20
N LEU A 368 14.92 -1.96 -10.04
CA LEU A 368 13.94 -2.89 -10.60
C LEU A 368 14.38 -3.38 -11.98
N ASN A 369 14.33 -4.70 -12.19
CA ASN A 369 14.71 -5.35 -13.45
C ASN A 369 13.58 -6.18 -14.06
N ILE A 370 13.63 -6.38 -15.38
CA ILE A 370 12.78 -7.38 -16.04
C ILE A 370 13.14 -8.77 -15.50
N GLY A 371 12.13 -9.51 -15.08
CA GLY A 371 12.26 -10.84 -14.50
C GLY A 371 12.19 -10.87 -12.98
N ASP A 372 12.21 -9.72 -12.31
CA ASP A 372 12.05 -9.65 -10.86
C ASP A 372 10.64 -10.09 -10.44
N VAL A 373 10.54 -10.69 -9.26
CA VAL A 373 9.26 -11.04 -8.64
C VAL A 373 8.88 -9.90 -7.71
N ILE A 374 7.77 -9.22 -8.02
CA ILE A 374 7.26 -8.10 -7.23
C ILE A 374 6.07 -8.57 -6.40
N VAL A 375 6.05 -8.15 -5.14
CA VAL A 375 4.88 -8.17 -4.27
C VAL A 375 4.40 -6.72 -4.11
N ALA A 376 3.18 -6.41 -4.55
CA ALA A 376 2.58 -5.08 -4.45
C ALA A 376 1.19 -5.21 -3.80
N GLY A 377 1.07 -4.76 -2.54
CA GLY A 377 -0.16 -4.96 -1.76
C GLY A 377 -0.55 -6.44 -1.67
N TYR A 378 -1.67 -6.80 -2.29
CA TYR A 378 -2.17 -8.19 -2.37
C TYR A 378 -1.83 -8.89 -3.69
N SER A 379 -1.18 -8.19 -4.62
CA SER A 379 -0.80 -8.71 -5.92
C SER A 379 0.64 -9.21 -5.91
N VAL A 380 0.90 -10.29 -6.65
CA VAL A 380 2.24 -10.83 -6.88
C VAL A 380 2.42 -11.12 -8.36
N GLY A 381 3.61 -10.88 -8.89
CA GLY A 381 3.88 -11.26 -10.27
C GLY A 381 5.33 -11.09 -10.65
N LYS A 382 5.66 -11.65 -11.81
CA LYS A 382 6.98 -11.53 -12.40
C LYS A 382 6.96 -10.42 -13.43
N VAL A 383 7.89 -9.48 -13.35
CA VAL A 383 8.01 -8.37 -14.30
C VAL A 383 8.32 -8.93 -15.68
N ARG A 384 7.35 -8.82 -16.60
CA ARG A 384 7.48 -9.30 -17.98
C ARG A 384 8.03 -8.22 -18.91
N ALA A 385 7.65 -6.97 -18.64
CA ALA A 385 8.09 -5.80 -19.37
C ALA A 385 7.98 -4.59 -18.45
N MET A 386 8.81 -3.59 -18.73
CA MET A 386 8.71 -2.25 -18.16
C MET A 386 8.71 -1.23 -19.29
N ILE A 387 7.91 -0.18 -19.12
CA ILE A 387 7.80 0.94 -20.06
C ILE A 387 8.06 2.23 -19.28
N ASP A 388 8.93 3.09 -19.79
CA ASP A 388 9.20 4.40 -19.18
C ASP A 388 8.09 5.42 -19.48
N ASP A 389 8.20 6.61 -18.88
CA ASP A 389 7.29 7.74 -19.06
C ASP A 389 7.19 8.26 -20.51
N LYS A 390 8.14 7.88 -21.37
CA LYS A 390 8.19 8.22 -22.79
C LYS A 390 7.68 7.08 -23.68
N GLY A 391 7.08 6.04 -23.10
CA GLY A 391 6.53 4.91 -23.85
C GLY A 391 7.59 3.92 -24.38
N ARG A 392 8.85 4.06 -23.97
CA ARG A 392 9.96 3.21 -24.43
C ARG A 392 10.12 2.03 -23.49
N ARG A 393 10.44 0.87 -24.05
CA ARG A 393 10.74 -0.34 -23.26
C ARG A 393 12.09 -0.20 -22.56
N VAL A 394 12.11 -0.39 -21.25
CA VAL A 394 13.32 -0.35 -20.42
C VAL A 394 13.56 -1.70 -19.75
N LYS A 395 14.83 -2.04 -19.53
CA LYS A 395 15.24 -3.31 -18.88
C LYS A 395 15.50 -3.16 -17.39
N LYS A 396 15.89 -1.96 -16.98
CA LYS A 396 16.31 -1.56 -15.63
C LYS A 396 15.60 -0.24 -15.30
N ALA A 397 15.16 -0.09 -14.07
CA ALA A 397 14.67 1.17 -13.51
C ALA A 397 15.42 1.46 -12.19
N ASP A 398 16.17 2.56 -12.19
CA ASP A 398 16.96 3.03 -11.05
C ASP A 398 16.06 3.79 -10.04
N PRO A 399 16.54 4.08 -8.81
CA PRO A 399 15.81 4.92 -7.86
C PRO A 399 15.32 6.24 -8.45
N SER A 400 14.15 6.68 -8.01
CA SER A 400 13.38 7.83 -8.51
C SER A 400 12.86 7.69 -9.94
N THR A 401 12.97 6.53 -10.60
CA THR A 401 12.46 6.33 -11.96
C THR A 401 11.01 5.82 -11.94
N PRO A 402 10.05 6.52 -12.57
CA PRO A 402 8.71 5.99 -12.76
C PRO A 402 8.69 5.00 -13.94
N VAL A 403 8.11 3.83 -13.74
CA VAL A 403 7.93 2.83 -14.81
C VAL A 403 6.59 2.13 -14.72
N GLU A 404 6.00 1.85 -15.87
CA GLU A 404 4.83 1.00 -16.00
C GLU A 404 5.25 -0.46 -16.08
N VAL A 405 4.82 -1.25 -15.10
CA VAL A 405 5.13 -2.67 -14.94
C VAL A 405 3.99 -3.53 -15.46
N LEU A 406 4.34 -4.55 -16.26
CA LEU A 406 3.43 -5.60 -16.70
C LEU A 406 3.84 -6.95 -16.10
N GLY A 407 2.85 -7.81 -15.85
CA GLY A 407 3.06 -9.20 -15.41
C GLY A 407 2.62 -9.50 -13.99
N LEU A 408 1.91 -8.57 -13.36
CA LEU A 408 1.21 -8.80 -12.10
C LEU A 408 0.03 -9.75 -12.29
N SER A 409 -0.27 -10.56 -11.27
CA SER A 409 -1.41 -11.50 -11.31
C SER A 409 -2.75 -10.78 -11.25
N ASP A 410 -2.78 -9.66 -10.51
CA ASP A 410 -3.96 -8.84 -10.27
C ASP A 410 -3.57 -7.36 -10.22
N VAL A 411 -4.55 -6.46 -10.30
CA VAL A 411 -4.33 -5.01 -10.26
C VAL A 411 -4.11 -4.57 -8.80
N PRO A 412 -2.92 -4.06 -8.43
CA PRO A 412 -2.68 -3.55 -7.07
C PRO A 412 -3.46 -2.24 -6.81
N GLN A 413 -3.49 -1.77 -5.57
CA GLN A 413 -4.11 -0.49 -5.26
C GLN A 413 -3.11 0.65 -5.39
N ALA A 414 -3.58 1.81 -5.87
CA ALA A 414 -2.79 3.03 -5.86
C ALA A 414 -2.43 3.43 -4.42
N GLY A 415 -1.13 3.62 -4.17
CA GLY A 415 -0.54 3.86 -2.85
C GLY A 415 0.00 2.60 -2.17
N ASP A 416 -0.22 1.40 -2.72
CA ASP A 416 0.40 0.20 -2.18
C ASP A 416 1.93 0.30 -2.30
N THR A 417 2.64 -0.09 -1.24
CA THR A 417 4.09 -0.30 -1.32
C THR A 417 4.36 -1.59 -2.08
N PHE A 418 5.39 -1.58 -2.91
CA PHE A 418 5.90 -2.78 -3.55
C PHE A 418 7.33 -3.09 -3.11
N ALA A 419 7.66 -4.37 -3.13
CA ALA A 419 9.01 -4.86 -2.90
C ALA A 419 9.32 -6.02 -3.85
N VAL A 420 10.54 -6.04 -4.37
CA VAL A 420 11.10 -7.19 -5.07
C VAL A 420 11.51 -8.24 -4.05
N VAL A 421 11.19 -9.49 -4.36
CA VAL A 421 11.55 -10.66 -3.57
C VAL A 421 12.35 -11.64 -4.41
N THR A 422 13.36 -12.23 -3.80
CA THR A 422 14.24 -13.21 -4.48
C THR A 422 13.62 -14.61 -4.53
N ASP A 423 12.79 -14.97 -3.55
CA ASP A 423 12.10 -16.27 -3.49
C ASP A 423 10.59 -16.12 -3.75
N GLU A 424 10.11 -16.76 -4.82
CA GLU A 424 8.68 -16.87 -5.14
C GLU A 424 7.86 -17.52 -4.02
N LYS A 425 8.46 -18.40 -3.21
CA LYS A 425 7.79 -19.02 -2.07
C LYS A 425 7.51 -17.99 -0.98
N LEU A 426 8.50 -17.14 -0.66
CA LEU A 426 8.34 -16.05 0.28
C LEU A 426 7.22 -15.10 -0.20
N ALA A 427 7.22 -14.76 -1.49
CA ALA A 427 6.17 -13.95 -2.10
C ALA A 427 4.76 -14.51 -1.83
N LYS A 428 4.57 -15.81 -2.07
CA LYS A 428 3.28 -16.49 -1.85
C LYS A 428 2.89 -16.55 -0.37
N GLN A 429 3.86 -16.74 0.53
CA GLN A 429 3.62 -16.73 1.97
C GLN A 429 3.16 -15.35 2.44
N VAL A 430 3.85 -14.28 2.05
CA VAL A 430 3.46 -12.89 2.36
C VAL A 430 2.03 -12.61 1.91
N ILE A 431 1.68 -12.94 0.67
CA ILE A 431 0.31 -12.73 0.16
C ILE A 431 -0.70 -13.56 0.97
N SER A 432 -0.40 -14.81 1.29
CA SER A 432 -1.30 -15.65 2.08
C SER A 432 -1.56 -15.09 3.48
N GLU A 433 -0.52 -14.56 4.14
CA GLU A 433 -0.64 -13.89 5.45
C GLU A 433 -1.52 -12.64 5.33
N ARG A 434 -1.27 -11.77 4.34
CA ARG A 434 -2.07 -10.56 4.08
C ARG A 434 -3.55 -10.86 3.82
N VAL A 435 -3.83 -11.88 3.00
CA VAL A 435 -5.21 -12.27 2.67
C VAL A 435 -5.93 -12.84 3.89
N ASN A 436 -5.25 -13.64 4.72
CA ASN A 436 -5.83 -14.17 5.95
C ASN A 436 -6.14 -13.07 6.97
N LYS A 437 -5.17 -12.16 7.22
CA LYS A 437 -5.38 -11.00 8.09
C LYS A 437 -6.59 -10.16 7.64
N ARG A 438 -6.70 -9.89 6.34
CA ARG A 438 -7.84 -9.14 5.80
C ARG A 438 -9.18 -9.85 6.02
N LYS A 439 -9.25 -11.17 5.80
CA LYS A 439 -10.47 -11.95 6.06
C LYS A 439 -10.87 -11.91 7.52
N GLU A 440 -9.91 -12.02 8.44
CA GLU A 440 -10.15 -11.92 9.88
C GLU A 440 -10.68 -10.53 10.26
N GLU A 441 -10.12 -9.45 9.71
CA GLU A 441 -10.61 -8.09 9.93
C GLU A 441 -12.03 -7.87 9.40
N GLU A 442 -12.34 -8.38 8.21
CA GLU A 442 -13.68 -8.31 7.61
C GLU A 442 -14.72 -9.07 8.46
N GLN A 443 -14.36 -10.25 8.98
CA GLN A 443 -15.19 -11.03 9.91
C GLN A 443 -15.37 -10.32 11.27
N ARG A 444 -14.32 -9.66 11.77
CA ARG A 444 -14.39 -8.87 13.01
C ARG A 444 -15.25 -7.62 12.86
N ARG A 445 -15.25 -6.99 11.68
CA ARG A 445 -16.13 -5.84 11.39
C ARG A 445 -17.59 -6.26 11.26
N THR A 446 -17.88 -7.35 10.55
CA THR A 446 -19.24 -7.86 10.39
C THR A 446 -19.85 -8.36 11.70
N SER A 447 -19.08 -9.05 12.55
CA SER A 447 -19.54 -9.47 13.88
C SER A 447 -19.87 -8.30 14.81
N LYS A 448 -19.11 -7.18 14.75
CA LYS A 448 -19.43 -5.95 15.50
C LYS A 448 -20.71 -5.27 15.04
N VAL A 449 -21.07 -5.37 13.76
CA VAL A 449 -22.31 -4.77 13.21
C VAL A 449 -23.55 -5.61 13.53
N SER A 450 -23.40 -6.93 13.71
CA SER A 450 -24.53 -7.81 14.09
C SER A 450 -24.92 -7.79 15.57
N LEU A 451 -24.13 -7.12 16.42
CA LEU A 451 -24.33 -7.02 17.88
C LEU A 451 -24.82 -5.62 18.32
N GLY A 452 -25.13 -4.73 17.37
CA GLY A 452 -25.60 -3.36 17.60
C GLY A 452 -27.10 -3.19 17.43
#